data_AF-A0A383C7A2-F1
#
_entry.id   AF-A0A383C7A2-F1
#
_cell.length_a   1.000
_cell.length_b   1.000
_cell.length_c   1.000
_cell.angle_alpha   90.00
_cell.angle_beta   90.00
_cell.angle_gamma   90.00
#
_symmetry.space_group_name_H-M   'P 1'
#
loop_
_entity.id
_entity.type
_entity.pdbx_description
1 polymer ?
#
loop_
_entity_poly.entity_id
_entity_poly.type
_entity_poly.pdbx_seq_one_letter_code
_entity_poly.pdbx_strand_id
1 'polypeptide(L)' 'ITNLNNTELNGVIDVGTGKGIKINELAKIANVDAPLQDGDPCEAKENVANIESLLAIGWKPKYNIEDYIKEIL' A
#
# COMPACT_ATOMS: atom_id res chain seq x y z
N ILE A 1 16.71 -31.18 -9.88
CA ILE A 1 15.23 -31.10 -9.87
C ILE A 1 14.90 -29.62 -9.94
N THR A 2 14.52 -29.14 -11.12
CA THR A 2 14.12 -27.75 -11.31
C THR A 2 12.61 -27.73 -11.15
N ASN A 3 12.12 -27.24 -10.01
CA ASN A 3 10.69 -27.10 -9.78
C ASN A 3 10.13 -26.08 -10.77
N LEU A 4 9.23 -26.55 -11.65
CA LEU A 4 8.64 -25.79 -12.76
C LEU A 4 7.40 -24.99 -12.36
N ASN A 5 7.06 -24.89 -11.07
CA ASN A 5 5.93 -24.11 -10.58
C ASN A 5 6.39 -23.10 -9.52
N ASN A 6 6.81 -21.92 -9.96
CA ASN A 6 7.29 -20.81 -9.14
C ASN A 6 6.15 -20.05 -8.41
N THR A 7 5.03 -20.72 -8.09
CA THR A 7 3.76 -20.13 -7.63
C THR A 7 3.50 -20.28 -6.13
N GLU A 8 4.33 -21.02 -5.40
CA GLU A 8 4.15 -21.23 -3.96
C GLU A 8 4.98 -20.24 -3.15
N LEU A 9 4.32 -19.37 -2.39
CA LEU A 9 4.96 -18.52 -1.39
C LEU A 9 5.00 -19.24 -0.04
N ASN A 10 6.16 -19.21 0.61
CA ASN A 10 6.37 -19.78 1.94
C ASN A 10 7.04 -18.75 2.85
N GLY A 11 6.72 -18.78 4.14
CA GLY A 11 7.27 -17.87 5.16
C GLY A 11 6.35 -16.69 5.50
N VAL A 12 6.94 -15.62 6.05
CA VAL A 12 6.23 -14.37 6.33
C VAL A 12 6.15 -13.56 5.06
N ILE A 13 4.93 -13.15 4.69
CA ILE A 13 4.64 -12.43 3.45
C ILE A 13 3.95 -11.13 3.85
N ASP A 14 4.57 -10.01 3.51
CA ASP A 14 3.93 -8.71 3.65
C ASP A 14 2.83 -8.57 2.60
N VAL A 15 1.65 -8.12 3.04
CA VAL A 15 0.50 -7.88 2.16
C VAL A 15 0.18 -6.40 2.12
N GLY A 16 0.25 -5.81 0.94
CA GLY A 16 -0.06 -4.40 0.70
C GLY A 16 0.05 -4.09 -0.78
N THR A 17 -0.05 -2.82 -1.16
CA THR A 17 0.04 -2.38 -2.56
C THR A 17 1.45 -2.06 -3.02
N GLY A 18 2.41 -2.00 -2.09
CA GLY A 18 3.75 -1.48 -2.34
C GLY A 18 3.79 0.03 -2.61
N LYS A 19 2.67 0.74 -2.44
CA LYS A 19 2.57 2.19 -2.62
C LYS A 19 2.24 2.87 -1.30
N GLY A 20 3.16 3.69 -0.81
CA GLY A 20 2.91 4.63 0.28
C GLY A 20 2.21 5.89 -0.21
N ILE A 21 1.25 6.39 0.57
CA ILE A 21 0.59 7.67 0.33
C ILE A 21 0.46 8.38 1.68
N LYS A 22 0.74 9.69 1.69
CA LYS A 22 0.61 10.50 2.90
C LYS A 22 -0.84 10.86 3.15
N ILE A 23 -1.26 10.89 4.42
CA ILE A 23 -2.63 11.22 4.81
C ILE A 23 -3.04 12.62 4.31
N ASN A 24 -2.12 13.59 4.33
CA ASN A 24 -2.38 14.94 3.84
C ASN A 24 -2.61 15.02 2.32
N GLU A 25 -2.13 14.04 1.53
CA GLU A 25 -2.45 13.93 0.10
C GLU A 25 -3.86 13.39 -0.08
N LEU A 26 -4.26 12.37 0.70
CA LEU A 26 -5.62 11.85 0.69
C LEU A 26 -6.65 12.91 1.11
N ALA A 27 -6.34 13.73 2.11
CA ALA A 27 -7.22 14.82 2.56
C ALA A 27 -7.51 15.83 1.43
N LYS A 28 -6.49 16.17 0.62
CA LYS A 28 -6.66 17.06 -0.55
C LYS A 28 -7.57 16.43 -1.60
N ILE A 29 -7.41 15.13 -1.88
CA ILE A 29 -8.26 14.41 -2.84
C ILE A 29 -9.71 14.37 -2.36
N ALA A 30 -9.91 14.17 -1.06
CA ALA A 30 -11.22 14.14 -0.43
C ALA A 30 -11.84 15.54 -0.19
N ASN A 31 -11.16 16.62 -0.60
CA ASN A 31 -11.56 18.00 -0.33
C ASN A 31 -11.85 18.28 1.16
N VAL A 32 -11.07 17.66 2.05
CA VAL A 32 -11.14 17.85 3.50
C VAL A 32 -10.20 18.98 3.90
N ASP A 33 -10.77 20.08 4.39
CA ASP A 33 -10.03 21.18 4.98
C ASP A 33 -9.84 20.92 6.49
N ALA A 34 -8.66 20.40 6.84
CA ALA A 34 -8.27 20.11 8.22
C ALA A 34 -6.86 20.64 8.50
N PRO A 35 -6.60 21.15 9.72
CA PRO A 35 -5.27 21.60 10.08
C PRO A 35 -4.27 20.44 10.08
N LEU A 36 -3.10 20.67 9.49
CA LEU A 36 -2.00 19.70 9.56
C LEU A 36 -1.41 19.69 10.97
N GLN A 37 -1.24 18.49 11.50
CA GLN A 37 -0.55 18.24 12.76
C GLN A 37 0.58 17.25 12.52
N ASP A 38 1.70 17.46 13.20
CA ASP A 38 2.79 16.50 13.20
C ASP A 38 2.36 15.24 13.98
N GLY A 39 2.75 14.07 13.47
CA GLY A 39 2.51 12.80 14.14
C GLY A 39 3.33 12.63 15.42
N ASP A 40 2.94 11.67 16.27
CA ASP A 40 3.72 11.34 17.48
C ASP A 40 5.13 10.85 17.11
N PRO A 41 6.18 11.15 17.91
CA PRO A 41 7.53 10.63 17.66
C PRO A 41 7.63 9.10 17.52
N CYS A 42 6.68 8.36 18.09
CA CYS A 42 6.59 6.90 18.01
C CYS A 42 5.89 6.41 16.73
N GLU A 43 5.30 7.28 15.93
CA GLU A 43 4.65 6.90 14.67
C GLU A 43 5.67 6.46 13.62
N ALA A 44 5.26 5.46 12.84
CA ALA A 44 6.03 5.02 11.69
C ALA A 44 6.02 6.11 10.62
N LYS A 45 7.20 6.65 10.30
CA LYS A 45 7.36 7.66 9.23
C LYS A 45 6.99 7.12 7.85
N GLU A 46 7.21 5.83 7.64
CA GLU A 46 6.89 5.09 6.43
C GLU A 46 6.39 3.71 6.83
N ASN A 47 5.29 3.24 6.24
CA ASN A 47 4.68 1.94 6.53
C ASN A 47 4.45 1.08 5.27
N VAL A 48 5.20 1.37 4.20
CA VAL A 48 5.01 0.72 2.90
C VAL A 48 5.43 -0.75 2.97
N ALA A 49 4.49 -1.65 2.68
CA ALA A 49 4.74 -3.10 2.62
C ALA A 49 5.72 -3.46 1.49
N ASN A 50 6.66 -4.38 1.75
CA ASN A 50 7.51 -4.95 0.71
C ASN A 50 6.76 -6.08 -0.03
N ILE A 51 6.38 -5.85 -1.28
CA ILE A 51 5.53 -6.77 -2.05
C ILE A 51 6.28 -7.60 -3.09
N GLU A 52 7.61 -7.65 -3.07
CA GLU A 52 8.41 -8.40 -4.06
C GLU A 52 7.97 -9.86 -4.20
N SER A 53 7.71 -10.53 -3.08
CA SER A 53 7.21 -11.91 -3.06
C SER A 53 5.86 -12.05 -3.76
N LEU A 54 4.94 -11.11 -3.54
CA LEU A 54 3.63 -11.14 -4.19
C LEU A 54 3.76 -10.91 -5.71
N LEU A 55 4.58 -9.93 -6.12
CA LEU A 55 4.84 -9.65 -7.53
C LEU A 55 5.42 -10.88 -8.25
N ALA A 56 6.31 -11.63 -7.58
CA ALA A 56 6.96 -12.81 -8.14
C ALA A 56 5.98 -13.94 -8.52
N ILE A 57 4.83 -14.03 -7.86
CA ILE A 57 3.77 -15.02 -8.17
C ILE A 57 2.65 -14.47 -9.05
N GLY A 58 2.84 -13.27 -9.62
CA GLY A 58 1.87 -12.63 -10.51
C GLY A 58 0.74 -11.90 -9.79
N TRP A 59 0.80 -11.73 -8.48
CA TRP A 59 -0.13 -10.85 -7.77
C TRP A 59 0.10 -9.40 -8.21
N LYS A 60 -1.00 -8.64 -8.34
CA LYS A 60 -0.97 -7.21 -8.67
C LYS A 60 -2.05 -6.49 -7.87
N PRO A 61 -1.76 -5.30 -7.32
CA PRO A 61 -2.78 -4.50 -6.67
C PRO A 61 -3.82 -4.09 -7.71
N LYS A 62 -5.10 -4.34 -7.41
CA LYS A 62 -6.21 -4.02 -8.32
C LYS A 62 -6.74 -2.60 -8.13
N TYR A 63 -6.70 -2.11 -6.89
CA TYR A 63 -7.30 -0.83 -6.51
C TYR A 63 -6.22 0.17 -6.11
N ASN A 64 -6.38 1.40 -6.56
CA ASN A 64 -5.63 2.56 -6.10
C ASN A 64 -6.56 3.39 -5.20
N ILE A 65 -6.09 3.74 -4.01
CA ILE A 65 -6.90 4.46 -3.02
C ILE A 65 -7.31 5.86 -3.48
N GLU A 66 -6.48 6.54 -4.27
CA GLU A 66 -6.79 7.86 -4.82
C GLU A 66 -7.97 7.79 -5.80
N ASP A 67 -8.00 6.74 -6.63
CA ASP A 67 -9.12 6.48 -7.55
C ASP A 67 -10.37 6.08 -6.78
N TYR A 68 -10.22 5.21 -5.77
CA TYR A 68 -11.32 4.76 -4.92
C TYR A 68 -12.01 5.92 -4.17
N ILE A 69 -11.23 6.87 -3.64
CA ILE A 69 -11.79 8.05 -2.96
C ILE A 69 -12.56 8.93 -3.95
N LYS A 70 -12.03 9.15 -5.16
CA LYS A 70 -12.71 9.93 -6.21
C LYS A 70 -13.98 9.27 -6.73
N GLU A 71 -14.09 7.95 -6.67
CA GLU A 71 -15.29 7.22 -7.10
C GLU A 71 -16.43 7.28 -6.06
N ILE A 72 -16.09 7.49 -4.79
CA ILE A 72 -17.06 7.46 -3.67
C ILE A 72 -17.55 8.85 -3.26
N LEU A 73 -16.74 9.89 -3.50
CA LEU A 73 -17.06 11.29 -3.20
C LEU A 73 -17.48 12.06 -4.45
#